data_AF-A0A1A8EJJ4-F1
#
_entry.id   AF-A0A1A8EJJ4-F1
#
_cell.length_a   1.000
_cell.length_b   1.000
_cell.length_c   1.000
_cell.angle_alpha   90.00
_cell.angle_beta   90.00
_cell.angle_gamma   90.00
#
_symmetry.space_group_name_H-M   'P 1'
#
loop_
_entity.id
_entity.type
_entity.pdbx_description
1 polymer ?
#
loop_
_entity_poly.entity_id
_entity_poly.type
_entity_poly.pdbx_seq_one_letter_code
_entity_poly.pdbx_strand_id
1 'polypeptide(L)'
;REANTQDFSVLLTTYELCLKDASYLKRWRWKVLVVDEAHRLKNQNSLLHKTLTEFTVGFRVLLTGTPIQNNLQELYSLLSFIQPSIFAAEDVDSFVNSYSNVQSQPALAADLQSILEPFLLRRIKSEVAVDLPKKMELVVYHGMSALQKKYYKAILVKDIEAFGNEQGSRNRLLNILMNLRKCVDHPYLFDGVEPEPFEMGEHLVEASGKLCLLDRLLAFLHKEGHRVLLFSQMTRMLDILQDYMEYRGYS
;
A
#
# COMPACT_ATOMS: atom_id res chain seq x y z
N ARG A 1 32.67 21.84 28.65
CA ARG A 1 31.29 21.79 29.20
C ARG A 1 30.46 22.63 28.26
N GLU A 2 29.69 22.03 27.35
CA GLU A 2 28.59 22.68 26.61
C GLU A 2 27.98 21.65 25.65
N ALA A 3 26.66 21.74 25.43
CA ALA A 3 25.79 20.84 24.66
C ALA A 3 25.18 19.61 25.38
N ASN A 4 24.73 19.76 26.64
CA ASN A 4 23.89 18.74 27.28
C ASN A 4 22.57 19.27 27.89
N THR A 5 22.09 20.41 27.41
CA THR A 5 20.73 20.89 27.64
C THR A 5 19.96 20.68 26.35
N GLN A 6 19.29 19.52 26.23
CA GLN A 6 18.26 19.34 25.21
C GLN A 6 17.01 20.07 25.69
N ASP A 7 16.56 21.06 24.93
CA ASP A 7 15.35 21.85 25.23
C ASP A 7 14.05 21.12 24.82
N PHE A 8 14.11 19.83 24.50
CA PHE A 8 12.95 19.05 24.05
C PHE A 8 12.87 17.67 24.71
N SER A 9 11.64 17.22 24.96
CA SER A 9 11.34 15.88 25.49
C SER A 9 10.99 14.88 24.39
N VAL A 10 10.43 15.36 23.26
CA VAL A 10 9.97 14.53 22.13
C VAL A 10 10.41 15.19 20.83
N LEU A 11 11.00 14.40 19.93
CA LEU A 11 11.28 14.80 18.55
C LEU A 11 10.34 14.04 17.62
N LEU A 12 9.50 14.77 16.88
CA LEU A 12 8.70 14.22 15.80
C LEU A 12 9.42 14.48 14.47
N THR A 13 9.53 13.46 13.64
CA THR A 13 10.18 13.55 12.32
C THR A 13 9.53 12.59 11.33
N THR A 14 9.68 12.89 10.05
CA THR A 14 9.32 11.99 8.94
C THR A 14 10.48 11.03 8.64
N TYR A 15 10.21 9.95 7.93
CA TYR A 15 11.25 9.00 7.51
C TYR A 15 12.36 9.63 6.68
N GLU A 16 12.00 10.51 5.76
CA GLU A 16 12.92 11.18 4.84
C GLU A 16 13.89 12.10 5.60
N LEU A 17 13.36 12.92 6.51
CA LEU A 17 14.18 13.79 7.37
C LEU A 17 15.05 12.99 8.34
N CYS A 18 14.52 11.91 8.92
CA CYS A 18 15.30 11.02 9.79
C CYS A 18 16.51 10.43 9.08
N LEU A 19 16.33 9.99 7.83
CA LEU A 19 17.42 9.48 6.98
C LEU A 19 18.42 10.57 6.62
N LYS A 20 17.93 11.75 6.23
CA LYS A 20 18.77 12.89 5.84
C LYS A 20 19.65 13.38 6.98
N ASP A 21 19.09 13.45 8.19
CA ASP A 21 19.76 14.01 9.37
C ASP A 21 20.31 12.92 10.31
N ALA A 22 20.40 11.66 9.85
CA ALA A 22 20.77 10.52 10.67
C ALA A 22 22.11 10.70 11.42
N SER A 23 23.10 11.33 10.78
CA SER A 23 24.42 11.58 11.39
C SER A 23 24.37 12.53 12.59
N TYR A 24 23.39 13.44 12.61
CA TYR A 24 23.11 14.32 13.74
C TYR A 24 22.29 13.59 14.80
N LEU A 25 21.22 12.90 14.39
CA LEU A 25 20.30 12.18 15.30
C LEU A 25 20.98 11.02 16.07
N LYS A 26 21.99 10.37 15.47
CA LYS A 26 22.77 9.27 16.09
C LYS A 26 23.61 9.71 17.29
N ARG A 27 23.90 11.01 17.43
CA ARG A 27 24.72 11.54 18.53
C ARG A 27 24.03 11.43 19.88
N TRP A 28 22.70 11.29 19.88
CA TRP A 28 21.89 11.19 21.08
C TRP A 28 21.62 9.75 21.49
N ARG A 29 21.53 9.51 22.79
CA ARG A 29 21.11 8.24 23.37
C ARG A 29 19.61 8.30 23.64
N TRP A 30 18.83 7.85 22.66
CA TRP A 30 17.38 7.86 22.71
C TRP A 30 16.86 6.92 23.79
N LYS A 31 15.91 7.38 24.61
CA LYS A 31 15.25 6.53 25.60
C LYS A 31 14.23 5.61 24.95
N VAL A 32 13.40 6.17 24.07
CA VAL A 32 12.37 5.43 23.34
C VAL A 32 12.40 5.85 21.87
N LEU A 33 12.32 4.88 20.97
CA LEU A 33 12.05 5.09 19.54
C LEU A 33 10.65 4.56 19.24
N VAL A 34 9.76 5.43 18.76
CA VAL A 34 8.43 5.05 18.28
C VAL A 34 8.43 5.16 16.75
N VAL A 35 8.08 4.07 16.07
CA VAL A 35 7.97 4.04 14.61
C VAL A 35 6.53 3.75 14.23
N ASP A 36 5.87 4.72 13.61
CA ASP A 36 4.49 4.58 13.14
C ASP A 36 4.41 4.04 11.72
N GLU A 37 3.41 3.24 11.38
CA GLU A 37 3.36 2.48 10.14
C GLU A 37 4.61 1.60 9.91
N ALA A 38 4.91 0.77 10.92
CA ALA A 38 6.11 -0.06 10.98
C ALA A 38 6.27 -1.05 9.83
N HIS A 39 5.25 -1.25 8.98
CA HIS A 39 5.39 -1.96 7.71
C HIS A 39 6.51 -1.38 6.82
N ARG A 40 6.93 -0.13 7.03
CA ARG A 40 8.12 0.47 6.38
C ARG A 40 9.45 -0.20 6.75
N LEU A 41 9.51 -0.93 7.86
CA LEU A 41 10.69 -1.64 8.36
C LEU A 41 10.73 -3.13 7.99
N LYS A 42 9.80 -3.59 7.15
CA LYS A 42 9.63 -5.01 6.78
C LYS A 42 10.83 -5.65 6.07
N ASN A 43 11.80 -4.85 5.63
CA ASN A 43 13.00 -5.32 4.93
C ASN A 43 14.25 -4.83 5.65
N GLN A 44 15.01 -5.76 6.24
CA GLN A 44 16.29 -5.51 6.92
C GLN A 44 17.32 -4.82 6.02
N ASN A 45 17.22 -5.01 4.69
CA ASN A 45 18.12 -4.40 3.72
C ASN A 45 17.79 -2.93 3.41
N SER A 46 16.61 -2.45 3.82
CA SER A 46 16.20 -1.07 3.57
C SER A 46 17.11 -0.07 4.29
N LEU A 47 17.33 1.09 3.65
CA LEU A 47 18.14 2.16 4.22
C LEU A 47 17.60 2.62 5.59
N LEU A 48 16.27 2.70 5.73
CA LEU A 48 15.59 3.05 6.97
C LEU A 48 15.90 2.07 8.10
N HIS A 49 15.76 0.76 7.83
CA HIS A 49 16.04 -0.27 8.82
C HIS A 49 17.49 -0.21 9.31
N LYS A 50 18.46 -0.18 8.38
CA LYS A 50 19.89 -0.09 8.71
C LYS A 50 20.19 1.18 9.53
N THR A 51 19.70 2.32 9.07
CA THR A 51 19.95 3.61 9.72
C THR A 51 19.42 3.65 11.16
N LEU A 52 18.18 3.20 11.38
CA LEU A 52 17.57 3.20 12.72
C LEU A 52 18.18 2.14 13.64
N THR A 53 18.70 1.04 13.08
CA THR A 53 19.39 0.00 13.87
C THR A 53 20.69 0.53 14.47
N GLU A 54 21.36 1.47 13.79
CA GLU A 54 22.57 2.13 14.28
C GLU A 54 22.31 3.16 15.41
N PHE A 55 21.05 3.52 15.67
CA PHE A 55 20.74 4.47 16.74
C PHE A 55 20.88 3.79 18.11
N THR A 56 21.48 4.49 19.06
CA THR A 56 21.47 4.05 20.46
C THR A 56 20.10 4.33 21.06
N VAL A 57 19.30 3.27 21.24
CA VAL A 57 17.92 3.35 21.74
C VAL A 57 17.74 2.40 22.92
N GLY A 58 17.10 2.87 24.01
CA GLY A 58 16.78 2.04 25.18
C GLY A 58 15.59 1.11 24.98
N PHE A 59 14.50 1.60 24.36
CA PHE A 59 13.28 0.85 24.11
C PHE A 59 12.68 1.19 22.74
N ARG A 60 12.14 0.20 22.03
CA ARG A 60 11.57 0.36 20.68
C ARG A 60 10.10 0.00 20.69
N VAL A 61 9.27 0.86 20.11
CA VAL A 61 7.83 0.66 19.93
C VAL A 61 7.51 0.77 18.45
N LEU A 62 6.88 -0.28 17.91
CA LEU A 62 6.38 -0.30 16.54
C LEU A 62 4.86 -0.20 16.56
N LEU A 63 4.31 0.74 15.80
CA LEU A 63 2.87 0.90 15.61
C LEU A 63 2.53 0.52 14.16
N THR A 64 1.50 -0.28 13.95
CA THR A 64 1.04 -0.64 12.61
C THR A 64 -0.45 -0.97 12.63
N GLY A 65 -1.21 -0.41 11.68
CA GLY A 65 -2.62 -0.74 11.48
C GLY A 65 -2.81 -2.06 10.71
N THR A 66 -1.81 -2.47 9.94
CA THR A 66 -1.81 -3.73 9.19
C THR A 66 -0.87 -4.73 9.86
N PRO A 67 -1.39 -5.75 10.54
CA PRO A 67 -0.54 -6.83 11.01
C PRO A 67 0.10 -7.50 9.80
N ILE A 68 1.39 -7.78 9.94
CA ILE A 68 2.33 -8.25 8.91
C ILE A 68 1.68 -9.26 7.97
N GLN A 69 1.69 -8.96 6.68
CA GLN A 69 0.95 -9.69 5.67
C GLN A 69 1.79 -10.89 5.19
N ASN A 70 1.53 -12.06 5.77
CA ASN A 70 1.86 -13.40 5.24
C ASN A 70 3.31 -13.71 4.88
N ASN A 71 4.27 -12.86 5.22
CA ASN A 71 5.69 -13.11 4.97
C ASN A 71 6.45 -13.24 6.29
N LEU A 72 6.91 -14.47 6.59
CA LEU A 72 7.70 -14.78 7.78
C LEU A 72 9.00 -13.97 7.85
N GLN A 73 9.59 -13.62 6.71
CA GLN A 73 10.78 -12.78 6.64
C GLN A 73 10.48 -11.33 7.05
N GLU A 74 9.33 -10.80 6.66
CA GLU A 74 8.89 -9.46 7.09
C GLU A 74 8.60 -9.44 8.60
N LEU A 75 7.99 -10.51 9.12
CA LEU A 75 7.74 -10.68 10.54
C LEU A 75 9.04 -10.69 11.34
N TYR A 76 9.98 -11.54 10.92
CA TYR A 76 11.27 -11.66 11.58
C TYR A 76 12.07 -10.35 11.50
N SER A 77 12.00 -9.64 10.37
CA SER A 77 12.64 -8.33 10.24
C SER A 77 12.20 -7.37 11.35
N LEU A 78 10.89 -7.31 11.65
CA LEU A 78 10.36 -6.44 12.71
C LEU A 78 10.72 -6.93 14.11
N LEU A 79 10.71 -8.25 14.37
CA LEU A 79 11.14 -8.82 15.65
C LEU A 79 12.62 -8.54 15.92
N SER A 80 13.48 -8.76 14.92
CA SER A 80 14.92 -8.45 14.98
C SER A 80 15.16 -6.96 15.21
N PHE A 81 14.28 -6.09 14.71
CA PHE A 81 14.34 -4.67 14.98
C PHE A 81 13.88 -4.34 16.42
N ILE A 82 12.82 -4.94 16.94
CA ILE A 82 12.34 -4.66 18.31
C ILE A 82 13.34 -5.16 19.33
N GLN A 83 13.80 -6.40 19.20
CA GLN A 83 14.66 -7.07 20.18
C GLN A 83 15.81 -7.84 19.51
N PRO A 84 16.88 -7.14 19.08
CA PRO A 84 18.03 -7.76 18.41
C PRO A 84 18.76 -8.81 19.25
N SER A 85 18.66 -8.75 20.59
CA SER A 85 19.34 -9.68 21.50
C SER A 85 18.70 -11.07 21.54
N ILE A 86 17.43 -11.19 21.16
CA ILE A 86 16.69 -12.45 21.09
C ILE A 86 16.57 -12.92 19.64
N PHE A 87 16.33 -11.98 18.73
CA PHE A 87 16.17 -12.24 17.30
C PHE A 87 17.35 -11.65 16.53
N ALA A 88 18.42 -12.42 16.39
CA ALA A 88 19.59 -12.00 15.63
C ALA A 88 19.25 -11.88 14.14
N ALA A 89 19.69 -10.82 13.49
CA ALA A 89 19.37 -10.58 12.07
C ALA A 89 19.82 -11.71 11.13
N GLU A 90 20.80 -12.52 11.56
CA GLU A 90 21.37 -13.65 10.82
C GLU A 90 20.47 -14.89 10.81
N ASP A 91 19.56 -15.03 11.80
CA ASP A 91 18.75 -16.24 11.99
C ASP A 91 17.44 -16.23 11.17
N VAL A 92 17.25 -15.24 10.29
CA VAL A 92 16.06 -15.08 9.45
C VAL A 92 15.74 -16.37 8.70
N ASP A 93 16.73 -16.95 8.00
CA ASP A 93 16.51 -18.12 7.15
C ASP A 93 16.14 -19.36 7.98
N SER A 94 16.77 -19.52 9.15
CA SER A 94 16.44 -20.59 10.10
C SER A 94 14.98 -20.49 10.54
N PHE A 95 14.56 -19.30 10.98
CA PHE A 95 13.19 -19.04 11.39
C PHE A 95 12.17 -19.27 10.27
N VAL A 96 12.45 -18.76 9.06
CA VAL A 96 11.56 -18.94 7.90
C VAL A 96 11.40 -20.42 7.55
N ASN A 97 12.50 -21.19 7.60
CA ASN A 97 12.47 -22.63 7.34
C ASN A 97 11.67 -23.38 8.40
N SER A 98 11.87 -23.08 9.69
CA SER A 98 11.14 -23.68 10.82
C SER A 98 9.62 -23.47 10.76
N TYR A 99 9.17 -22.30 10.29
CA TYR A 99 7.75 -21.96 10.22
C TYR A 99 7.17 -22.00 8.79
N SER A 100 7.92 -22.52 7.81
CA SER A 100 7.48 -22.58 6.40
C SER A 100 6.11 -23.24 6.19
N ASN A 101 5.78 -24.24 7.01
CA ASN A 101 4.52 -24.99 6.98
C ASN A 101 3.51 -24.56 8.06
N VAL A 102 3.64 -23.36 8.63
CA VAL A 102 2.79 -22.88 9.72
C VAL A 102 1.29 -22.88 9.37
N GLN A 103 0.95 -22.69 8.09
CA GLN A 103 -0.45 -22.67 7.62
C GLN A 103 -1.09 -24.07 7.60
N SER A 104 -0.30 -25.13 7.42
CA SER A 104 -0.79 -26.51 7.34
C SER A 104 -0.64 -27.28 8.65
N GLN A 105 0.11 -26.74 9.62
CA GLN A 105 0.39 -27.40 10.90
C GLN A 105 -0.06 -26.53 12.10
N PRO A 106 -1.21 -26.85 12.73
CA PRO A 106 -1.74 -26.08 13.86
C PRO A 106 -0.78 -25.96 15.06
N ALA A 107 0.05 -26.98 15.30
CA ALA A 107 1.02 -26.96 16.39
C ALA A 107 2.10 -25.88 16.18
N LEU A 108 2.62 -25.72 14.95
CA LEU A 108 3.57 -24.66 14.62
C LEU A 108 2.94 -23.27 14.70
N ALA A 109 1.65 -23.14 14.33
CA ALA A 109 0.93 -21.88 14.46
C ALA A 109 0.77 -21.46 15.94
N ALA A 110 0.44 -22.40 16.82
CA ALA A 110 0.33 -22.14 18.26
C ALA A 110 1.69 -21.79 18.89
N ASP A 111 2.75 -22.48 18.48
CA ASP A 111 4.12 -22.19 18.90
C ASP A 111 4.55 -20.78 18.47
N LEU A 112 4.37 -20.44 17.19
CA LEU A 112 4.66 -19.10 16.68
C LEU A 112 3.85 -18.02 17.41
N GLN A 113 2.57 -18.27 17.67
CA GLN A 113 1.72 -17.34 18.41
C GLN A 113 2.26 -17.09 19.82
N SER A 114 2.74 -18.12 20.52
CA SER A 114 3.32 -18.02 21.86
C SER A 114 4.62 -17.18 21.86
N ILE A 115 5.42 -17.30 20.80
CA ILE A 115 6.62 -16.46 20.61
C ILE A 115 6.25 -15.00 20.38
N LEU A 116 5.17 -14.73 19.62
CA LEU A 116 4.74 -13.38 19.28
C LEU A 116 3.98 -12.67 20.41
N GLU A 117 3.28 -13.40 21.26
CA GLU A 117 2.45 -12.88 22.35
C GLU A 117 3.12 -11.79 23.21
N PRO A 118 4.37 -11.94 23.70
CA PRO A 118 5.03 -10.89 24.49
C PRO A 118 5.42 -9.64 23.69
N PHE A 119 5.49 -9.72 22.35
CA PHE A 119 5.94 -8.62 21.49
C PHE A 119 4.80 -7.93 20.73
N LEU A 120 3.65 -8.60 20.58
CA LEU A 120 2.55 -8.15 19.73
C LEU A 120 1.25 -8.02 20.52
N LEU A 121 0.81 -6.77 20.70
CA LEU A 121 -0.55 -6.48 21.15
C LEU A 121 -1.44 -6.17 19.94
N ARG A 122 -2.36 -7.07 19.60
CA ARG A 122 -3.35 -6.90 18.53
C ARG A 122 -4.76 -6.98 19.08
N ARG A 123 -5.62 -6.04 18.69
CA ARG A 123 -7.06 -6.00 19.02
C ARG A 123 -7.88 -5.82 17.74
N ILE A 124 -9.02 -6.50 17.64
CA ILE A 124 -9.92 -6.39 16.48
C ILE A 124 -11.00 -5.35 16.79
N LYS A 125 -11.40 -4.53 15.80
CA LYS A 125 -12.45 -3.50 15.99
C LYS A 125 -13.75 -4.06 16.59
N SER A 126 -14.14 -5.29 16.25
CA SER A 126 -15.31 -5.95 16.83
C SER A 126 -15.20 -6.22 18.33
N GLU A 127 -13.98 -6.30 18.89
CA GLU A 127 -13.73 -6.52 20.31
C GLU A 127 -13.78 -5.23 21.12
N VAL A 128 -13.49 -4.08 20.49
CA VAL A 128 -13.30 -2.79 21.19
C VAL A 128 -14.29 -1.70 20.79
N ALA A 129 -14.93 -1.79 19.63
CA ALA A 129 -15.82 -0.76 19.09
C ALA A 129 -17.16 -1.39 18.66
N VAL A 130 -17.94 -1.83 19.65
CA VAL A 130 -19.23 -2.52 19.45
C VAL A 130 -20.27 -1.63 18.75
N ASP A 131 -20.16 -0.31 18.94
CA ASP A 131 -21.08 0.68 18.35
C ASP A 131 -20.78 0.98 16.86
N LEU A 132 -19.68 0.46 16.30
CA LEU A 132 -19.32 0.70 14.91
C LEU A 132 -20.19 -0.17 13.97
N PRO A 133 -20.88 0.43 12.98
CA PRO A 133 -21.62 -0.35 11.99
C PRO A 133 -20.74 -1.36 11.25
N LYS A 134 -21.31 -2.51 10.90
CA LYS A 134 -20.59 -3.54 10.13
C LYS A 134 -20.18 -2.98 8.77
N LYS A 135 -18.91 -3.16 8.40
CA LYS A 135 -18.42 -2.87 7.05
C LYS A 135 -19.10 -3.83 6.05
N MET A 136 -19.72 -3.27 5.01
CA MET A 136 -20.16 -4.03 3.84
C MET A 136 -19.11 -3.90 2.73
N GLU A 137 -18.83 -5.00 2.05
CA GLU A 137 -17.92 -5.04 0.90
C GLU A 137 -18.68 -5.60 -0.30
N LEU A 138 -18.77 -4.81 -1.36
CA LEU A 138 -19.50 -5.15 -2.58
C LEU A 138 -18.58 -4.97 -3.78
N VAL A 139 -18.42 -6.04 -4.56
CA VAL A 139 -17.71 -6.00 -5.85
C VAL A 139 -18.74 -5.77 -6.94
N VAL A 140 -18.67 -4.61 -7.60
CA VAL A 140 -19.61 -4.24 -8.67
C VAL A 140 -18.98 -4.56 -10.03
N TYR A 141 -19.56 -5.53 -10.73
CA TYR A 141 -19.15 -5.87 -12.09
C TYR A 141 -19.74 -4.88 -13.10
N HIS A 142 -18.93 -4.46 -14.06
CA HIS A 142 -19.34 -3.56 -15.13
C HIS A 142 -18.80 -4.01 -16.48
N GLY A 143 -19.47 -3.59 -17.56
CA GLY A 143 -19.00 -3.80 -18.92
C GLY A 143 -17.92 -2.79 -19.32
N MET A 144 -17.25 -3.06 -20.44
CA MET A 144 -16.39 -2.10 -21.14
C MET A 144 -17.20 -1.26 -22.13
N SER A 145 -16.85 0.02 -22.28
CA SER A 145 -17.36 0.88 -23.35
C SER A 145 -16.92 0.39 -24.74
N ALA A 146 -17.53 0.91 -25.81
CA ALA A 146 -17.11 0.59 -27.17
C ALA A 146 -15.64 0.98 -27.43
N LEU A 147 -15.23 2.14 -26.92
CA LEU A 147 -13.85 2.62 -27.03
C LEU A 147 -12.88 1.71 -26.26
N GLN A 148 -13.21 1.34 -25.02
CA GLN A 148 -12.41 0.39 -24.25
C GLN A 148 -12.28 -0.95 -24.97
N LYS A 149 -13.35 -1.52 -25.52
CA LYS A 149 -13.29 -2.78 -26.28
C LYS A 149 -12.35 -2.68 -27.48
N LYS A 150 -12.36 -1.55 -28.20
CA LYS A 150 -11.48 -1.30 -29.35
C LYS A 150 -10.00 -1.31 -28.92
N TYR A 151 -9.65 -0.54 -27.89
CA TYR A 151 -8.27 -0.45 -27.40
C TYR A 151 -7.80 -1.74 -26.72
N TYR A 152 -8.67 -2.39 -25.95
CA TYR A 152 -8.37 -3.67 -25.29
C TYR A 152 -7.97 -4.74 -26.30
N LYS A 153 -8.73 -4.86 -27.41
CA LYS A 153 -8.38 -5.76 -28.51
C LYS A 153 -7.06 -5.35 -29.17
N ALA A 154 -6.85 -4.06 -29.43
CA ALA A 154 -5.62 -3.57 -30.06
C ALA A 154 -4.37 -3.87 -29.20
N ILE A 155 -4.47 -3.73 -27.88
CA ILE A 155 -3.38 -4.05 -26.93
C ILE A 155 -3.03 -5.54 -26.99
N LEU A 156 -4.03 -6.42 -27.02
CA LEU A 156 -3.81 -7.87 -27.10
C LEU A 156 -3.21 -8.30 -28.46
N VAL A 157 -3.71 -7.74 -29.56
CA VAL A 157 -3.28 -8.12 -30.92
C VAL A 157 -1.86 -7.66 -31.22
N LYS A 158 -1.43 -6.51 -30.68
CA LYS A 158 -0.09 -5.95 -30.92
C LYS A 158 1.04 -6.85 -30.42
N ASP A 159 0.78 -7.69 -29.42
CA ASP A 159 1.80 -8.50 -28.74
C ASP A 159 1.38 -9.98 -28.53
N ILE A 160 0.72 -10.59 -29.52
CA ILE A 160 0.27 -12.00 -29.45
C ILE A 160 1.42 -12.97 -29.13
N GLU A 161 2.62 -12.72 -29.64
CA GLU A 161 3.80 -13.56 -29.43
C GLU A 161 4.35 -13.49 -27.99
N ALA A 162 4.03 -12.44 -27.22
CA ALA A 162 4.42 -12.34 -25.83
C ALA A 162 3.77 -13.43 -24.95
N PHE A 163 2.64 -13.98 -25.39
CA PHE A 163 1.94 -15.05 -24.67
C PHE A 163 2.52 -16.45 -24.93
N GLY A 164 3.49 -16.61 -25.85
CA GLY A 164 4.01 -17.90 -26.29
C GLY A 164 5.38 -18.35 -25.78
N ASN A 165 6.23 -17.45 -25.23
CA ASN A 165 7.62 -17.77 -24.86
C ASN A 165 7.94 -17.48 -23.38
N GLU A 166 8.52 -18.46 -22.67
CA GLU A 166 8.62 -18.44 -21.19
C GLU A 166 9.77 -17.60 -20.60
N GLN A 167 10.87 -17.32 -21.33
CA GLN A 167 12.10 -16.76 -20.71
C GLN A 167 12.43 -15.31 -21.07
N GLY A 168 11.88 -14.75 -22.16
CA GLY A 168 12.09 -13.34 -22.56
C GLY A 168 10.89 -12.41 -22.28
N SER A 169 9.80 -12.95 -21.74
CA SER A 169 8.47 -12.34 -21.85
C SER A 169 7.99 -11.56 -20.60
N ARG A 170 8.62 -11.75 -19.43
CA ARG A 170 8.07 -11.21 -18.17
C ARG A 170 7.85 -9.69 -18.19
N ASN A 171 8.85 -8.91 -18.59
CA ASN A 171 8.72 -7.45 -18.63
C ASN A 171 7.73 -6.99 -19.72
N ARG A 172 7.67 -7.69 -20.86
CA ARG A 172 6.71 -7.41 -21.94
C ARG A 172 5.28 -7.70 -21.50
N LEU A 173 5.04 -8.84 -20.85
CA LEU A 173 3.75 -9.20 -20.25
C LEU A 173 3.33 -8.20 -19.15
N LEU A 174 4.25 -7.78 -18.29
CA LEU A 174 3.96 -6.75 -17.28
C LEU A 174 3.53 -5.42 -17.93
N ASN A 175 4.16 -5.02 -19.03
CA ASN A 175 3.76 -3.83 -19.79
C ASN A 175 2.38 -3.99 -20.43
N ILE A 176 2.08 -5.16 -21.01
CA ILE A 176 0.76 -5.48 -21.55
C ILE A 176 -0.30 -5.39 -20.44
N LEU A 177 -0.06 -6.02 -19.28
CA LEU A 177 -0.96 -5.97 -18.13
C LEU A 177 -1.18 -4.53 -17.64
N MET A 178 -0.13 -3.71 -17.61
CA MET A 178 -0.25 -2.30 -17.24
C MET A 178 -1.14 -1.53 -18.23
N ASN A 179 -0.98 -1.78 -19.54
CA ASN A 179 -1.82 -1.16 -20.56
C ASN A 179 -3.27 -1.65 -20.49
N LEU A 180 -3.49 -2.95 -20.25
CA LEU A 180 -4.85 -3.47 -20.05
C LEU A 180 -5.50 -2.82 -18.83
N ARG A 181 -4.76 -2.63 -17.72
CA ARG A 181 -5.23 -1.89 -16.54
C ARG A 181 -5.62 -0.44 -16.86
N LYS A 182 -4.77 0.30 -17.58
CA LYS A 182 -5.09 1.65 -18.06
C LYS A 182 -6.37 1.66 -18.88
N CYS A 183 -6.50 0.72 -19.83
CA CYS A 183 -7.66 0.63 -20.70
C CYS A 183 -8.96 0.41 -19.93
N VAL A 184 -8.98 -0.46 -18.92
CA VAL A 184 -10.19 -0.73 -18.14
C VAL A 184 -10.51 0.36 -17.13
N ASP A 185 -9.51 1.11 -16.66
CA ASP A 185 -9.73 2.31 -15.83
C ASP A 185 -10.35 3.43 -16.67
N HIS A 186 -9.63 3.94 -17.68
CA HIS A 186 -10.13 4.96 -18.60
C HIS A 186 -9.30 5.05 -19.90
N PRO A 187 -9.91 5.09 -21.11
CA PRO A 187 -9.17 5.20 -22.37
C PRO A 187 -8.26 6.43 -22.49
N TYR A 188 -8.62 7.56 -21.87
CA TYR A 188 -7.80 8.79 -21.92
C TYR A 188 -6.50 8.73 -21.12
N LEU A 189 -6.25 7.61 -20.42
CA LEU A 189 -4.92 7.34 -19.87
C LEU A 189 -3.87 7.06 -20.97
N PHE A 190 -4.32 6.82 -22.21
CA PHE A 190 -3.48 6.73 -23.40
C PHE A 190 -3.43 8.07 -24.12
N ASP A 191 -2.22 8.48 -24.47
CA ASP A 191 -1.99 9.77 -25.12
C ASP A 191 -2.57 9.76 -26.55
N GLY A 192 -3.24 10.85 -26.93
CA GLY A 192 -3.88 11.01 -28.24
C GLY A 192 -5.22 10.27 -28.41
N VAL A 193 -5.78 9.69 -27.34
CA VAL A 193 -7.13 9.09 -27.36
C VAL A 193 -8.20 10.11 -26.98
N GLU A 194 -7.86 11.03 -26.10
CA GLU A 194 -8.71 12.15 -25.73
C GLU A 194 -8.86 13.12 -26.91
N PRO A 195 -10.08 13.60 -27.22
CA PRO A 195 -10.29 14.61 -28.24
C PRO A 195 -9.54 15.91 -27.93
N GLU A 196 -8.97 16.54 -28.95
CA GLU A 196 -8.27 17.83 -28.88
C GLU A 196 -9.02 18.87 -29.73
N PRO A 197 -9.27 20.09 -29.23
CA PRO A 197 -8.88 20.61 -27.91
C PRO A 197 -9.64 19.94 -26.76
N PHE A 198 -9.07 19.94 -25.56
CA PHE A 198 -9.75 19.48 -24.36
C PHE A 198 -11.06 20.25 -24.14
N GLU A 199 -12.15 19.52 -24.02
CA GLU A 199 -13.47 20.02 -23.67
C GLU A 199 -14.01 19.17 -22.51
N MET A 200 -14.67 19.78 -21.53
CA MET A 200 -15.39 19.00 -20.51
C MET A 200 -16.75 18.58 -21.05
N GLY A 201 -17.10 17.30 -20.94
CA GLY A 201 -18.40 16.81 -21.39
C GLY A 201 -18.68 15.34 -21.14
N GLU A 202 -19.83 14.88 -21.64
CA GLU A 202 -20.29 13.49 -21.50
C GLU A 202 -19.30 12.46 -22.06
N HIS A 203 -18.44 12.84 -23.02
CA HIS A 203 -17.44 11.94 -23.60
C HIS A 203 -16.50 11.36 -22.54
N LEU A 204 -16.21 12.08 -21.44
CA LEU A 204 -15.47 11.55 -20.28
C LEU A 204 -16.19 10.33 -19.71
N VAL A 205 -17.50 10.45 -19.46
CA VAL A 205 -18.31 9.38 -18.86
C VAL A 205 -18.54 8.23 -19.84
N GLU A 206 -18.86 8.53 -21.09
CA GLU A 206 -19.16 7.54 -22.14
C GLU A 206 -17.92 6.74 -22.57
N ALA A 207 -16.73 7.33 -22.47
CA ALA A 207 -15.48 6.67 -22.82
C ALA A 207 -15.17 5.49 -21.88
N SER A 208 -15.62 5.48 -20.63
CA SER A 208 -15.33 4.43 -19.66
C SER A 208 -16.58 3.79 -19.06
N GLY A 209 -16.71 2.47 -19.19
CA GLY A 209 -17.81 1.73 -18.54
C GLY A 209 -17.77 1.84 -17.01
N LYS A 210 -16.58 2.02 -16.42
CA LYS A 210 -16.41 2.24 -14.98
C LYS A 210 -16.91 3.63 -14.58
N LEU A 211 -16.57 4.66 -15.35
CA LEU A 211 -17.03 6.02 -15.06
C LEU A 211 -18.54 6.17 -15.29
N CYS A 212 -19.09 5.53 -16.32
CA CYS A 212 -20.54 5.46 -16.55
C CYS A 212 -21.30 4.84 -15.37
N LEU A 213 -20.77 3.77 -14.78
CA LEU A 213 -21.35 3.17 -13.57
C LEU A 213 -21.19 4.09 -12.35
N LEU A 214 -20.00 4.67 -12.19
CA LEU A 214 -19.70 5.58 -11.07
C LEU A 214 -20.62 6.81 -11.12
N ASP A 215 -20.91 7.34 -12.30
CA ASP A 215 -21.79 8.50 -12.50
C ASP A 215 -23.19 8.26 -11.94
N ARG A 216 -23.78 7.11 -12.25
CA ARG A 216 -25.09 6.71 -11.70
C ARG A 216 -25.04 6.49 -10.19
N LEU A 217 -23.97 5.88 -9.70
CA LEU A 217 -23.79 5.60 -8.28
C LEU A 217 -23.63 6.89 -7.47
N LEU A 218 -22.80 7.81 -7.93
CA LEU A 218 -22.57 9.11 -7.27
C LEU A 218 -23.82 9.98 -7.31
N ALA A 219 -24.56 10.02 -8.42
CA ALA A 219 -25.82 10.75 -8.49
C ALA A 219 -26.83 10.26 -7.42
N PHE A 220 -26.94 8.94 -7.24
CA PHE A 220 -27.77 8.35 -6.19
C PHE A 220 -27.25 8.68 -4.79
N LEU A 221 -25.95 8.46 -4.53
CA LEU A 221 -25.36 8.66 -3.21
C LEU A 221 -25.37 10.14 -2.78
N HIS A 222 -25.15 11.06 -3.72
CA HIS A 222 -25.19 12.49 -3.48
C HIS A 222 -26.61 12.95 -3.11
N LYS A 223 -27.63 12.44 -3.80
CA LYS A 223 -29.03 12.71 -3.49
C LYS A 223 -29.41 12.26 -2.07
N GLU A 224 -28.87 11.13 -1.61
CA GLU A 224 -29.08 10.60 -0.26
C GLU A 224 -28.17 11.26 0.80
N GLY A 225 -27.33 12.23 0.42
CA GLY A 225 -26.45 12.97 1.34
C GLY A 225 -25.24 12.17 1.83
N HIS A 226 -24.84 11.12 1.11
CA HIS A 226 -23.64 10.34 1.45
C HIS A 226 -22.35 11.06 1.03
N ARG A 227 -21.26 10.78 1.76
CA ARG A 227 -19.91 11.21 1.42
C ARG A 227 -19.10 10.03 0.92
N VAL A 228 -18.37 10.21 -0.17
CA VAL A 228 -17.67 9.15 -0.88
C VAL A 228 -16.17 9.43 -0.91
N LEU A 229 -15.36 8.41 -0.67
CA LEU A 229 -13.91 8.46 -0.85
C LEU A 229 -13.55 7.57 -2.05
N LEU A 230 -12.91 8.15 -3.06
CA LEU A 230 -12.45 7.43 -4.25
C LEU A 230 -10.94 7.23 -4.17
N PHE A 231 -10.51 5.98 -4.38
CA PHE A 231 -9.11 5.60 -4.41
C PHE A 231 -8.74 5.09 -5.80
N SER A 232 -7.60 5.53 -6.31
CA SER A 232 -7.01 5.04 -7.56
C SER A 232 -5.52 4.79 -7.37
N GLN A 233 -5.00 3.79 -8.08
CA GLN A 233 -3.55 3.50 -8.12
C GLN A 233 -2.81 4.39 -9.13
N MET A 234 -3.52 5.00 -10.09
CA MET A 234 -2.93 5.86 -11.12
C MET A 234 -3.29 7.31 -10.85
N THR A 235 -2.29 8.18 -10.69
CA THR A 235 -2.50 9.63 -10.45
C THR A 235 -3.21 10.29 -11.62
N ARG A 236 -2.86 9.97 -12.87
CA ARG A 236 -3.57 10.44 -14.07
C ARG A 236 -5.06 10.10 -14.09
N MET A 237 -5.48 9.02 -13.41
CA MET A 237 -6.90 8.70 -13.29
C MET A 237 -7.59 9.61 -12.28
N LEU A 238 -6.88 10.10 -11.26
CA LEU A 238 -7.40 11.11 -10.34
C LEU A 238 -7.60 12.44 -11.05
N ASP A 239 -6.71 12.80 -11.99
CA ASP A 239 -6.88 14.00 -12.82
C ASP A 239 -8.18 13.89 -13.66
N ILE A 240 -8.40 12.77 -14.35
CA ILE A 240 -9.66 12.52 -15.09
C ILE A 240 -10.89 12.54 -14.16
N LEU A 241 -10.77 11.98 -12.96
CA LEU A 241 -11.85 12.03 -11.98
C LEU A 241 -12.12 13.46 -11.51
N GLN A 242 -11.09 14.30 -11.35
CA GLN A 242 -11.23 15.70 -11.01
C GLN A 242 -12.03 16.43 -12.07
N ASP A 243 -11.65 16.31 -13.35
CA ASP A 243 -12.39 16.93 -14.47
C ASP A 243 -13.86 16.47 -14.49
N TYR A 244 -14.09 15.17 -14.25
CA TYR A 244 -15.44 14.62 -14.14
C TYR A 244 -16.22 15.20 -12.94
N MET A 245 -15.59 15.37 -11.76
CA MET A 245 -16.25 15.97 -10.59
C MET A 245 -16.59 17.43 -10.85
N GLU A 246 -15.68 18.19 -11.47
CA GLU A 246 -15.91 19.58 -11.86
C GLU A 246 -17.05 19.69 -12.87
N TYR A 247 -17.07 18.82 -13.89
CA TYR A 247 -18.14 18.75 -14.89
C TYR A 247 -19.51 18.45 -14.26
N ARG A 248 -19.59 17.50 -13.31
CA ARG A 248 -20.83 17.15 -12.61
C ARG A 248 -21.18 18.10 -11.46
N GLY A 249 -20.31 19.05 -11.12
CA GLY A 249 -20.53 20.00 -10.02
C GLY A 249 -20.43 19.39 -8.63
N TYR A 250 -19.67 18.29 -8.47
CA TYR A 250 -19.38 17.72 -7.15
C TYR A 250 -18.25 18.50 -6.45
N SER A 251 -18.34 18.62 -5.13
CA SER A 251 -17.33 19.25 -4.26
C SER A 251 -16.51 18.23 -3.50
#